data_AF-A0A7R8ULD3-F1
#
_entry.id   AF-A0A7R8ULD3-F1
#
_cell.length_a   1.000
_cell.length_b   1.000
_cell.length_c   1.000
_cell.angle_alpha   90.00
_cell.angle_beta   90.00
_cell.angle_gamma   90.00
#
_symmetry.space_group_name_H-M   'P 1'
#
loop_
_entity.id
_entity.type
_entity.pdbx_description
1 polymer ?
#
loop_
_entity_poly.entity_id
_entity_poly.type
_entity_poly.pdbx_seq_one_letter_code
_entity_poly.pdbx_strand_id
1 'polypeptide(L)'
;MYEETDKFDNILLSLAEQHPGGVVQLLHTIASFLARKTDFFVGGKDGEWEKLLLKEFRKIGDKAVEIHKKKQEEKEEEQKRREEAIRRKKEAEEAASTSHIREVTDEEAEQIKKEIDSEKQAKGAPAEAAVSKPVDPEDKDVDEADKGKLMPNEGNGCTLDNYKWTQTLQEVEVSEHVFFSPQNIA
;
A
#
# COMPACT_ATOMS: atom_id res chain seq x y z
N MET A 1 -9.14 -26.23 10.77
CA MET A 1 -9.67 -25.58 11.98
C MET A 1 -10.30 -26.64 12.86
N TYR A 2 -10.35 -26.39 14.16
CA TYR A 2 -10.88 -27.28 15.18
C TYR A 2 -12.42 -27.18 15.27
N GLU A 3 -13.09 -26.98 14.13
CA GLU A 3 -14.50 -26.52 14.05
C GLU A 3 -15.50 -27.35 14.87
N GLU A 4 -15.25 -28.66 15.02
CA GLU A 4 -16.13 -29.52 15.80
C GLU A 4 -15.89 -29.43 17.33
N THR A 5 -14.69 -29.05 17.76
CA THR A 5 -14.36 -28.86 19.18
C THR A 5 -14.62 -27.45 19.67
N ASP A 6 -14.62 -26.45 18.78
CA ASP A 6 -14.83 -25.03 19.12
C ASP A 6 -16.20 -24.80 19.79
N LYS A 7 -17.20 -25.66 19.53
CA LYS A 7 -18.52 -25.62 20.19
C LYS A 7 -18.46 -25.80 21.71
N PHE A 8 -17.39 -26.39 22.23
CA PHE A 8 -17.18 -26.60 23.66
C PHE A 8 -16.32 -25.51 24.29
N ASP A 9 -15.73 -24.59 23.52
CA ASP A 9 -14.78 -23.59 24.01
C ASP A 9 -15.40 -22.72 25.09
N ASN A 10 -16.64 -22.26 24.92
CA ASN A 10 -17.31 -21.44 25.93
C ASN A 10 -17.43 -22.15 27.28
N ILE A 11 -17.68 -23.47 27.26
CA ILE A 11 -17.78 -24.28 28.49
C ILE A 11 -16.39 -24.47 29.11
N LEU A 12 -15.38 -24.77 28.28
CA LEU A 12 -14.01 -24.98 28.72
C LEU A 12 -13.36 -23.69 29.23
N LEU A 13 -13.66 -22.55 28.62
CA LEU A 13 -13.22 -21.22 29.05
C LEU A 13 -13.87 -20.84 30.38
N SER A 14 -15.18 -21.01 30.51
CA SER A 14 -15.87 -20.77 31.79
C SER A 14 -15.31 -21.65 32.90
N LEU A 15 -14.99 -22.91 32.60
CA LEU A 15 -14.33 -23.79 33.55
C LEU A 15 -12.92 -23.28 33.87
N ALA A 16 -12.12 -22.86 32.89
CA ALA A 16 -10.77 -22.34 33.10
C ALA A 16 -10.74 -21.07 33.97
N GLU A 17 -11.68 -20.13 33.75
CA GLU A 17 -11.80 -18.89 34.53
C GLU A 17 -12.11 -19.14 36.01
N GLN A 18 -12.87 -20.20 36.31
CA GLN A 18 -13.20 -20.59 37.68
C GLN A 18 -12.03 -21.24 38.44
N HIS A 19 -10.93 -21.56 37.77
CA HIS A 19 -9.75 -22.17 38.39
C HIS A 19 -8.65 -21.10 38.63
N PRO A 20 -8.57 -20.51 39.84
CA PRO A 20 -7.54 -19.49 40.15
C PRO A 20 -6.11 -20.05 40.11
N GLY A 21 -5.95 -21.37 40.24
CA GLY A 21 -4.67 -22.07 40.05
C GLY A 21 -4.28 -22.29 38.58
N GLY A 22 -5.05 -21.73 37.64
CA GLY A 22 -4.78 -21.78 36.21
C GLY A 22 -4.86 -23.19 35.61
N VAL A 23 -4.09 -23.41 34.55
CA VAL A 23 -4.17 -24.62 33.72
C VAL A 23 -3.87 -25.92 34.48
N VAL A 24 -2.96 -25.89 35.47
CA VAL A 24 -2.60 -27.07 36.26
C VAL A 24 -3.80 -27.57 37.06
N GLN A 25 -4.54 -26.64 37.68
CA GLN A 25 -5.73 -26.98 38.46
C GLN A 25 -6.87 -27.43 37.55
N LEU A 26 -7.05 -26.81 36.38
CA LEU A 26 -8.01 -27.25 35.38
C LEU A 26 -7.74 -28.69 34.92
N LEU A 27 -6.49 -29.01 34.59
CA LEU A 27 -6.09 -30.36 34.18
C LEU A 27 -6.28 -31.38 35.31
N HIS A 28 -6.00 -30.99 36.56
CA HIS A 28 -6.30 -31.83 37.72
C HIS A 28 -7.80 -32.12 37.82
N THR A 29 -8.67 -31.12 37.66
CA THR A 29 -10.13 -31.29 37.69
C THR A 29 -10.61 -32.26 36.60
N ILE A 30 -10.08 -32.15 35.37
CA ILE A 30 -10.41 -33.07 34.27
C ILE A 30 -9.94 -34.49 34.59
N ALA A 31 -8.70 -34.69 35.02
CA ALA A 31 -8.17 -36.00 35.40
C ALA A 31 -8.99 -36.62 36.55
N SER A 32 -9.34 -35.82 37.54
CA SER A 32 -10.15 -36.19 38.70
C SER A 32 -11.58 -36.58 38.29
N PHE A 33 -12.18 -35.88 37.32
CA PHE A 33 -13.45 -36.26 36.71
C PHE A 33 -13.37 -37.61 35.99
N LEU A 34 -12.35 -37.80 35.13
CA LEU A 34 -12.15 -39.05 34.40
C LEU A 34 -11.99 -40.23 35.37
N ALA A 35 -11.25 -40.06 36.47
CA ALA A 35 -11.07 -41.11 37.46
C ALA A 35 -12.37 -41.50 38.20
N ARG A 36 -13.30 -40.56 38.40
CA ARG A 36 -14.55 -40.82 39.14
C ARG A 36 -15.74 -41.22 38.28
N LYS A 37 -15.77 -40.78 37.02
CA LYS A 37 -16.95 -40.87 36.15
C LYS A 37 -16.73 -41.73 34.92
N THR A 38 -15.50 -42.20 34.69
CA THR A 38 -15.15 -43.05 33.55
C THR A 38 -14.22 -44.16 34.03
N ASP A 39 -14.03 -45.17 33.18
CA ASP A 39 -13.04 -46.23 33.36
C ASP A 39 -11.68 -45.87 32.76
N PHE A 40 -11.44 -44.60 32.38
CA PHE A 40 -10.24 -44.18 31.62
C PHE A 40 -8.91 -44.72 32.17
N PHE A 41 -8.71 -44.71 33.49
CA PHE A 41 -7.44 -45.14 34.11
C PHE A 41 -7.36 -46.65 34.41
N VAL A 42 -8.49 -47.36 34.40
CA VAL A 42 -8.59 -48.76 34.89
C VAL A 42 -9.24 -49.74 33.90
N GLY A 43 -9.83 -49.24 32.82
CA GLY A 43 -10.56 -50.05 31.82
C GLY A 43 -9.66 -50.70 30.78
N GLY A 44 -8.40 -50.28 30.67
CA GLY A 44 -7.40 -50.84 29.76
C GLY A 44 -6.29 -51.61 30.48
N LYS A 45 -5.30 -52.06 29.72
CA LYS A 45 -4.07 -52.64 30.29
C LYS A 45 -3.22 -51.57 30.95
N ASP A 46 -2.37 -51.98 31.89
CA ASP A 46 -1.42 -51.10 32.58
C ASP A 46 -0.64 -50.22 31.59
N GLY A 47 -0.74 -48.90 31.79
CA GLY A 47 -0.06 -47.88 30.98
C GLY A 47 -0.69 -47.55 29.62
N GLU A 48 -1.83 -48.16 29.24
CA GLU A 48 -2.51 -47.79 27.99
C GLU A 48 -3.13 -46.39 28.02
N TRP A 49 -3.71 -45.99 29.16
CA TRP A 49 -4.29 -44.66 29.35
C TRP A 49 -3.26 -43.54 29.16
N GLU A 50 -2.02 -43.76 29.63
CA GLU A 50 -0.93 -42.79 29.52
C GLU A 50 -0.49 -42.62 28.07
N LYS A 51 -0.33 -43.74 27.35
CA LYS A 51 0.02 -43.72 25.92
C LYS A 51 -1.05 -43.00 25.10
N LEU A 52 -2.33 -43.24 25.39
CA LEU A 52 -3.45 -42.60 24.72
C LEU A 52 -3.45 -41.08 24.97
N LEU A 53 -3.30 -40.67 26.24
CA LEU A 53 -3.24 -39.26 26.63
C LEU A 53 -2.09 -38.54 25.94
N LEU A 54 -0.87 -39.09 26.03
CA LEU A 54 0.32 -38.50 25.42
C LEU A 54 0.21 -38.43 23.90
N LYS A 55 -0.36 -39.44 23.26
CA LYS A 55 -0.56 -39.47 21.81
C LYS A 55 -1.43 -38.31 21.34
N GLU A 56 -2.58 -38.09 21.97
CA GLU A 56 -3.49 -37.02 21.53
C GLU A 56 -2.94 -35.63 21.89
N PHE A 57 -2.37 -35.46 23.08
CA PHE A 57 -1.76 -34.18 23.48
C PHE A 57 -0.58 -33.79 22.60
N ARG A 58 0.29 -34.73 22.21
CA ARG A 58 1.39 -34.45 21.28
C ARG A 58 0.85 -34.01 19.92
N LYS A 59 -0.12 -34.74 19.37
CA LYS A 59 -0.74 -34.41 18.08
C LYS A 59 -1.35 -33.00 18.05
N ILE A 60 -2.03 -32.58 19.11
CA ILE A 60 -2.58 -31.24 19.22
C ILE A 60 -1.46 -30.21 19.47
N GLY A 61 -0.49 -30.53 20.33
CA GLY A 61 0.67 -29.70 20.65
C GLY A 61 1.52 -29.36 19.44
N ASP A 62 1.88 -30.37 18.64
CA ASP A 62 2.69 -30.19 17.42
C ASP A 62 1.99 -29.24 16.43
N LYS A 63 0.67 -29.40 16.25
CA LYS A 63 -0.14 -28.49 15.42
C LYS A 63 -0.19 -27.08 15.99
N ALA A 64 -0.37 -26.94 17.30
CA ALA A 64 -0.41 -25.63 17.96
C ALA A 64 0.92 -24.89 17.80
N VAL A 65 2.05 -25.59 17.96
CA VAL A 65 3.39 -25.05 17.73
C VAL A 65 3.58 -24.64 16.27
N GLU A 66 3.16 -25.47 15.31
CA GLU A 66 3.26 -25.15 13.87
C GLU A 66 2.44 -23.89 13.52
N ILE A 67 1.21 -23.80 14.00
CA ILE A 67 0.33 -22.63 13.79
C ILE A 67 0.95 -21.38 14.43
N HIS A 68 1.47 -21.50 15.65
CA HIS A 68 2.11 -20.38 16.34
C HIS A 68 3.34 -19.89 15.58
N LYS A 69 4.18 -20.82 15.11
CA LYS A 69 5.38 -20.50 14.31
C LYS A 69 5.01 -19.78 13.01
N LYS A 70 4.05 -20.31 12.24
CA LYS A 70 3.55 -19.65 11.02
C LYS A 70 3.03 -18.24 11.28
N LYS A 71 2.23 -18.07 12.33
CA LYS A 71 1.68 -16.76 12.72
C LYS A 71 2.77 -15.78 13.18
N GLN A 72 3.87 -16.26 13.75
CA GLN A 72 5.03 -15.42 14.09
C GLN A 72 5.79 -15.00 12.82
N GLU A 73 6.07 -15.93 11.91
CA GLU A 73 6.74 -15.66 10.64
C GLU A 73 5.94 -14.65 9.80
N GLU A 74 4.62 -14.81 9.68
CA GLU A 74 3.73 -13.86 8.99
C GLU A 74 3.79 -12.45 9.60
N LYS A 75 3.80 -12.35 10.93
CA LYS A 75 3.91 -11.05 11.62
C LYS A 75 5.28 -10.39 11.39
N GLU A 76 6.35 -11.16 11.40
CA GLU A 76 7.70 -10.65 11.14
C GLU A 76 7.85 -10.19 9.68
N GLU A 77 7.30 -10.92 8.72
CA GLU A 77 7.28 -10.50 7.31
C GLU A 77 6.45 -9.24 7.10
N GLU A 78 5.28 -9.14 7.73
CA GLU A 78 4.45 -7.93 7.66
C GLU A 78 5.17 -6.72 8.26
N GLN A 79 5.84 -6.89 9.40
CA GLN A 79 6.64 -5.84 10.03
C GLN A 79 7.78 -5.38 9.12
N LYS A 80 8.56 -6.32 8.55
CA LYS A 80 9.64 -5.99 7.60
C LYS A 80 9.13 -5.25 6.37
N ARG A 81 8.01 -5.69 5.80
CA ARG A 81 7.38 -5.02 4.63
C ARG A 81 6.93 -3.60 4.98
N ARG A 82 6.36 -3.38 6.17
CA ARG A 82 5.96 -2.05 6.64
C ARG A 82 7.19 -1.14 6.84
N GLU A 83 8.23 -1.65 7.48
CA GLU A 83 9.48 -0.90 7.71
C GLU A 83 10.15 -0.51 6.39
N GLU A 84 10.23 -1.42 5.42
CA GLU A 84 10.80 -1.12 4.10
C GLU A 84 9.96 -0.08 3.34
N ALA A 85 8.63 -0.17 3.40
CA ALA A 85 7.74 0.82 2.78
C ALA A 85 7.90 2.22 3.40
N ILE A 86 8.05 2.29 4.73
CA ILE A 86 8.31 3.56 5.43
C ILE A 86 9.68 4.11 5.03
N ARG A 87 10.72 3.27 4.98
CA ARG A 87 12.06 3.70 4.58
C ARG A 87 12.08 4.23 3.15
N ARG A 88 11.47 3.52 2.19
CA ARG A 88 11.36 3.98 0.79
C ARG A 88 10.60 5.30 0.67
N LYS A 89 9.53 5.50 1.45
CA LYS A 89 8.81 6.78 1.48
C LYS A 89 9.68 7.92 2.02
N LYS A 90 10.43 7.69 3.10
CA LYS A 90 11.34 8.69 3.68
C LYS A 90 12.48 9.03 2.72
N GLU A 91 13.07 8.03 2.07
CA GLU A 91 14.10 8.21 1.04
C GLU A 91 13.56 9.00 -0.17
N ALA A 92 12.32 8.72 -0.62
CA ALA A 92 11.69 9.46 -1.71
C ALA A 92 11.36 10.91 -1.31
N GLU A 93 10.91 11.15 -0.08
CA GLU A 93 10.66 12.49 0.46
C GLU A 93 11.96 13.28 0.65
N GLU A 94 13.03 12.64 1.14
CA GLU A 94 14.36 13.23 1.22
C GLU A 94 14.95 13.52 -0.16
N ALA A 95 14.79 12.63 -1.15
CA ALA A 95 15.21 12.86 -2.53
C ALA A 95 14.45 14.05 -3.16
N ALA A 96 13.13 14.13 -2.96
CA ALA A 96 12.30 15.26 -3.40
C ALA A 96 12.65 16.58 -2.66
N SER A 97 13.08 16.49 -1.40
CA SER A 97 13.59 17.61 -0.61
C SER A 97 14.97 18.08 -1.09
N THR A 98 15.86 17.17 -1.49
CA THR A 98 17.18 17.53 -2.04
C THR A 98 17.12 18.15 -3.43
N SER A 99 16.04 17.91 -4.19
CA SER A 99 15.67 18.74 -5.35
C SER A 99 15.01 20.06 -4.91
N HIS A 100 15.57 20.71 -3.89
CA HIS A 100 15.18 22.04 -3.44
C HIS A 100 15.46 23.03 -4.57
N ILE A 101 14.39 23.58 -5.15
CA ILE A 101 14.43 24.78 -5.97
C ILE A 101 15.06 25.87 -5.11
N ARG A 102 16.32 26.23 -5.41
CA ARG A 102 16.95 27.42 -4.85
C ARG A 102 16.20 28.62 -5.42
N GLU A 103 15.64 29.47 -4.54
CA GLU A 103 15.14 30.78 -4.97
C GLU A 103 16.30 31.54 -5.61
N VAL A 104 16.22 31.71 -6.93
CA VAL A 104 17.08 32.63 -7.67
C VAL A 104 16.71 34.03 -7.17
N THR A 105 17.61 34.69 -6.47
CA THR A 105 17.44 36.07 -6.02
C THR A 105 17.15 37.01 -7.20
N ASP A 106 16.33 38.04 -7.00
CA ASP A 106 15.82 38.96 -8.05
C ASP A 106 16.90 39.49 -9.02
N GLU A 107 18.14 39.63 -8.56
CA GLU A 107 19.29 40.08 -9.36
C GLU A 107 19.77 39.07 -10.42
N GLU A 108 19.69 37.77 -10.15
CA GLU A 108 20.03 36.71 -11.12
C GLU A 108 18.88 36.46 -12.11
N ALA A 109 17.62 36.69 -11.69
CA ALA A 109 16.46 36.64 -12.57
C ALA A 109 16.48 37.74 -13.65
N GLU A 110 17.04 38.91 -13.35
CA GLU A 110 17.23 39.98 -14.33
C GLU A 110 18.32 39.68 -15.36
N GLN A 111 19.39 38.97 -14.98
CA GLN A 111 20.44 38.58 -15.93
C GLN A 111 19.93 37.52 -16.92
N ILE A 112 19.20 36.51 -16.42
CA ILE A 112 18.59 35.48 -17.27
C ILE A 112 17.52 36.09 -18.19
N LYS A 113 16.72 37.05 -17.72
CA LYS A 113 15.78 37.80 -18.58
C LYS A 113 16.49 38.61 -19.66
N LYS A 114 17.60 39.28 -19.34
CA LYS A 114 18.37 40.06 -20.32
C LYS A 114 19.00 39.16 -21.39
N GLU A 115 19.45 37.97 -21.00
CA GLU A 115 20.03 37.01 -21.94
C GLU A 115 18.95 36.40 -22.86
N ILE A 116 17.79 36.03 -22.30
CA ILE A 116 16.63 35.52 -23.06
C ILE A 116 16.02 36.58 -23.99
N ASP A 117 15.93 37.84 -23.55
CA ASP A 117 15.43 38.94 -24.41
C ASP A 117 16.43 39.29 -25.52
N SER A 118 17.73 39.12 -25.28
CA SER A 118 18.75 39.30 -26.32
C SER A 118 18.72 38.19 -27.36
N GLU A 119 18.42 36.94 -26.98
CA GLU A 119 18.20 35.84 -27.92
C GLU A 119 16.84 35.92 -28.64
N LYS A 120 15.78 36.41 -27.97
CA LYS A 120 14.46 36.63 -28.58
C LYS A 120 14.45 37.77 -29.60
N GLN A 121 15.34 38.74 -29.51
CA GLN A 121 15.49 39.77 -30.55
C GLN A 121 16.16 39.26 -31.84
N ALA A 122 16.79 38.08 -31.83
CA ALA A 122 17.34 37.44 -33.02
C ALA A 122 16.36 36.47 -33.73
N LYS A 123 15.23 36.11 -33.10
CA LYS A 123 14.17 35.29 -33.71
C LYS A 123 12.79 35.84 -33.34
N GLY A 124 12.26 36.69 -34.21
CA GLY A 124 10.99 37.37 -34.01
C GLY A 124 9.75 36.46 -33.93
N ALA A 125 8.72 37.08 -33.33
CA ALA A 125 7.29 36.78 -33.33
C ALA A 125 6.71 36.04 -32.09
N PRO A 126 5.59 36.55 -31.53
CA PRO A 126 4.89 35.99 -30.36
C PRO A 126 4.13 34.72 -30.75
N ALA A 127 4.32 33.66 -29.96
CA ALA A 127 3.62 32.39 -30.16
C ALA A 127 2.25 32.44 -29.46
N GLU A 128 1.24 32.93 -30.18
CA GLU A 128 -0.15 32.51 -29.94
C GLU A 128 -0.32 31.03 -30.33
N ALA A 129 -0.91 30.25 -29.43
CA ALA A 129 -1.59 28.97 -29.68
C ALA A 129 -0.95 28.01 -30.71
N ALA A 130 0.23 27.48 -30.41
CA ALA A 130 0.73 26.30 -31.12
C ALA A 130 0.01 25.04 -30.59
N VAL A 131 -0.66 24.31 -31.48
CA VAL A 131 -1.17 22.95 -31.23
C VAL A 131 -0.03 22.09 -30.68
N SER A 132 -0.30 21.30 -29.62
CA SER A 132 0.70 20.42 -29.01
C SER A 132 1.33 19.55 -30.09
N LYS A 133 2.65 19.63 -30.25
CA LYS A 133 3.38 18.86 -31.27
C LYS A 133 3.77 17.49 -30.73
N PRO A 134 3.89 16.46 -31.58
CA PRO A 134 4.50 15.20 -31.19
C PRO A 134 5.94 15.43 -30.70
N VAL A 135 6.33 14.71 -29.66
CA VAL A 135 7.70 14.71 -29.14
C VAL A 135 8.65 14.23 -30.24
N ASP A 136 9.73 14.98 -30.48
CA ASP A 136 10.71 14.70 -31.54
C ASP A 136 11.47 13.41 -31.22
N PRO A 137 11.46 12.40 -32.11
CA PRO A 137 12.14 11.13 -31.87
C PRO A 137 13.68 11.21 -31.80
N GLU A 138 14.30 12.34 -32.19
CA GLU A 138 15.75 12.54 -32.12
C GLU A 138 16.24 13.18 -30.79
N ASP A 139 15.32 13.56 -29.90
CA ASP A 139 15.68 14.13 -28.60
C ASP A 139 16.15 13.04 -27.62
N LYS A 140 17.39 13.17 -27.16
CA LYS A 140 18.06 12.19 -26.29
C LYS A 140 17.64 12.27 -24.82
N ASP A 141 16.94 13.33 -24.43
CA ASP A 141 16.40 13.51 -23.07
C ASP A 141 14.96 12.97 -22.92
N VAL A 142 14.38 12.41 -23.98
CA VAL A 142 13.03 11.84 -23.97
C VAL A 142 13.10 10.32 -23.81
N ASP A 143 12.35 9.81 -22.83
CA ASP A 143 12.22 8.37 -22.60
C ASP A 143 11.65 7.66 -23.84
N GLU A 144 12.13 6.45 -24.16
CA GLU A 144 11.68 5.68 -25.32
C GLU A 144 10.16 5.48 -25.32
N ALA A 145 9.56 5.45 -24.13
CA ALA A 145 8.12 5.32 -23.92
C ALA A 145 7.31 6.58 -24.26
N ASP A 146 7.95 7.75 -24.40
CA ASP A 146 7.29 9.05 -24.65
C ASP A 146 7.44 9.53 -26.09
N LYS A 147 8.21 8.81 -26.91
CA LYS A 147 8.35 9.07 -28.34
C LYS A 147 6.99 8.99 -29.04
N GLY A 148 6.63 10.04 -29.78
CA GLY A 148 5.37 10.14 -30.52
C GLY A 148 4.14 10.54 -29.70
N LYS A 149 4.26 10.75 -28.38
CA LYS A 149 3.20 11.40 -27.59
C LYS A 149 3.18 12.90 -27.86
N LEU A 150 2.06 13.56 -27.56
CA LEU A 150 1.97 15.02 -27.67
C LEU A 150 2.68 15.67 -26.50
N MET A 151 3.47 16.70 -26.79
CA MET A 151 4.10 17.51 -25.75
C MET A 151 3.03 18.23 -24.93
N PRO A 152 3.12 18.19 -23.59
CA PRO A 152 2.19 18.91 -22.74
C PRO A 152 2.31 20.42 -22.97
N ASN A 153 1.19 21.13 -22.79
CA ASN A 153 1.19 22.59 -22.78
C ASN A 153 1.68 23.13 -21.42
N GLU A 154 1.89 24.45 -21.30
CA GLU A 154 2.38 25.09 -20.06
C GLU A 154 1.50 24.82 -18.83
N GLY A 155 0.22 24.46 -19.03
CA GLY A 155 -0.69 24.08 -17.96
C GLY A 155 -0.75 22.58 -17.69
N ASN A 156 0.31 21.82 -18.01
CA ASN A 156 0.38 20.36 -17.85
C ASN A 156 -0.77 19.57 -18.51
N GLY A 157 -1.43 20.16 -19.51
CA GLY A 157 -2.48 19.52 -20.29
C GLY A 157 -2.10 19.43 -21.75
N CYS A 158 -3.08 19.53 -22.65
CA CYS A 158 -2.86 19.44 -24.09
C CYS A 158 -3.62 20.53 -24.83
N THR A 159 -3.01 21.04 -25.89
CA THR A 159 -3.63 22.00 -26.82
C THR A 159 -3.95 21.27 -28.12
N LEU A 160 -5.25 21.08 -28.41
CA LEU A 160 -5.76 20.48 -29.65
C LEU A 160 -6.49 21.54 -30.48
N ASP A 161 -6.88 21.19 -31.70
CA ASP A 161 -7.49 22.15 -32.65
C ASP A 161 -8.82 22.75 -32.17
N ASN A 162 -9.66 21.95 -31.51
CA ASN A 162 -11.03 22.35 -31.13
C ASN A 162 -11.17 22.73 -29.65
N TYR A 163 -10.25 22.27 -28.82
CA TYR A 163 -10.27 22.50 -27.39
C TYR A 163 -8.87 22.38 -26.80
N LYS A 164 -8.63 23.13 -25.72
CA LYS A 164 -7.44 23.00 -24.90
C LYS A 164 -7.86 22.63 -23.49
N TRP A 165 -7.02 21.90 -22.79
CA TRP A 165 -7.20 21.67 -21.36
C TRP A 165 -5.90 21.87 -20.60
N THR A 166 -6.03 22.22 -19.33
CA THR A 166 -4.94 22.40 -18.36
C THR A 166 -5.31 21.70 -17.06
N GLN A 167 -4.31 21.26 -16.29
CA GLN A 167 -4.51 20.45 -15.10
C GLN A 167 -3.58 20.88 -13.96
N THR A 168 -4.12 20.87 -12.75
CA THR A 168 -3.37 20.86 -11.49
C THR A 168 -3.67 19.58 -10.71
N LEU A 169 -3.07 19.37 -9.54
CA LEU A 169 -3.44 18.25 -8.67
C LEU A 169 -4.90 18.32 -8.17
N GLN A 170 -5.50 19.51 -8.22
CA GLN A 170 -6.81 19.79 -7.62
C GLN A 170 -7.93 19.85 -8.65
N GLU A 171 -7.65 20.28 -9.89
CA GLU A 171 -8.67 20.52 -10.90
C GLU A 171 -8.17 20.35 -12.34
N VAL A 172 -9.13 20.27 -13.27
CA VAL A 172 -8.91 20.26 -14.72
C VAL A 172 -9.82 21.30 -15.36
N GLU A 173 -9.24 22.22 -16.11
CA GLU A 173 -9.98 23.25 -16.87
C GLU A 173 -9.98 22.90 -18.35
N VAL A 174 -11.15 22.99 -19.00
CA VAL A 174 -11.31 22.74 -20.44
C VAL A 174 -11.85 24.00 -21.10
N SER A 175 -11.17 24.48 -22.15
CA SER A 175 -11.61 25.60 -22.98
C SER A 175 -11.91 25.10 -24.40
N GLU A 176 -13.17 25.14 -24.81
CA GLU A 176 -13.60 24.80 -26.17
C GLU A 176 -13.73 26.08 -27.02
N HIS A 177 -13.33 26.00 -28.30
CA HIS A 177 -13.61 27.05 -29.27
C HIS A 177 -15.01 26.85 -29.86
N VAL A 178 -15.99 27.59 -29.34
CA VAL A 178 -17.36 27.57 -29.87
C VAL A 178 -17.52 28.67 -30.92
N PHE A 179 -17.69 28.27 -32.19
CA PHE A 179 -18.06 29.20 -33.26
C PHE A 179 -19.53 29.62 -33.09
N PHE A 180 -19.78 30.82 -32.57
CA PHE A 180 -21.11 31.39 -32.57
C PHE A 180 -21.38 32.05 -33.93
N SER A 181 -22.15 31.38 -34.78
CA SER A 181 -22.68 32.00 -36.00
C SER A 181 -23.85 32.91 -35.60
N PRO A 182 -23.78 34.25 -35.82
CA PRO A 182 -24.90 35.11 -35.53
C PRO A 182 -26.03 34.78 -36.52
N GLN A 183 -27.06 34.07 -36.06
CA GLN A 183 -28.30 33.99 -36.81
C GLN A 183 -28.94 35.38 -36.81
N ASN A 184 -29.11 35.92 -38.03
CA ASN A 184 -29.87 37.13 -38.32
C ASN A 184 -31.24 37.05 -37.62
N ILE A 185 -31.45 37.87 -36.59
CA ILE A 185 -32.78 38.16 -36.08
C ILE A 185 -33.32 39.27 -36.99
N ALA A 186 -34.26 38.90 -37.86
CA ALA A 186 -35.10 39.81 -38.62
C ALA A 186 -36.39 40.11 -37.84
#